data_AF-A0AAE6V7I7-F1
#
_entry.id   AF-A0AAE6V7I7-F1
#
_cell.length_a   1.000
_cell.length_b   1.000
_cell.length_c   1.000
_cell.angle_alpha   90.00
_cell.angle_beta   90.00
_cell.angle_gamma   90.00
#
_symmetry.space_group_name_H-M   'P 1'
#
loop_
_entity.id
_entity.type
_entity.pdbx_description
1 polymer ?
#
loop_
_entity_poly.entity_id
_entity_poly.type
_entity_poly.pdbx_seq_one_letter_code
_entity_poly.pdbx_strand_id
1 'polypeptide(L)'
;MAGLVRAGRPRRARTVRESLGSIVLGFESVIVFLATLVAFGLKVADPVIVLVGGAVVCLALVATLGLLSRPLGFRLGWALQFVIVASGLLVPIMYVIGAAFVALWTYCMVTGTRLDAQARRAGEPTDPIEGER
;
A
#
# COMPACT_ATOMS: atom_id res chain seq x y z
N MET A 1 -47.52 1.80 -9.04
CA MET A 1 -46.32 2.41 -8.41
C MET A 1 -45.12 1.54 -8.76
N ALA A 2 -44.35 1.92 -9.80
CA ALA A 2 -43.15 1.18 -10.21
C ALA A 2 -41.94 1.71 -9.43
N GLY A 3 -41.37 0.87 -8.57
CA GLY A 3 -40.13 1.17 -7.84
C GLY A 3 -38.94 1.09 -8.78
N LEU A 4 -38.32 2.23 -9.09
CA LEU A 4 -37.04 2.27 -9.77
C LEU A 4 -35.96 1.73 -8.81
N VAL A 5 -35.60 0.46 -8.99
CA VAL A 5 -34.40 -0.11 -8.38
C VAL A 5 -33.22 0.68 -8.92
N ARG A 6 -32.63 1.50 -8.06
CA ARG A 6 -31.45 2.31 -8.36
C ARG A 6 -30.29 1.34 -8.51
N ALA A 7 -30.01 0.90 -9.74
CA ALA A 7 -28.85 0.07 -10.05
C ALA A 7 -27.61 0.77 -9.47
N GLY A 8 -27.03 0.16 -8.44
CA GLY A 8 -25.85 0.69 -7.76
C GLY A 8 -24.72 0.86 -8.77
N ARG A 9 -24.06 2.02 -8.73
CA ARG A 9 -22.94 2.36 -9.63
C ARG A 9 -21.94 1.18 -9.65
N PRO A 10 -21.62 0.60 -10.82
CA PRO A 10 -20.72 -0.55 -10.89
C PRO A 10 -19.40 -0.17 -10.22
N ARG A 11 -18.99 -0.96 -9.22
CA ARG A 11 -17.71 -0.77 -8.53
C ARG A 11 -16.61 -0.93 -9.59
N ARG A 12 -15.87 0.14 -9.85
CA ARG A 12 -14.73 0.12 -10.77
C ARG A 12 -13.79 -1.01 -10.35
N ALA A 13 -13.54 -1.98 -11.23
CA ALA A 13 -12.60 -3.05 -10.96
C ALA A 13 -11.23 -2.45 -10.64
N ARG A 14 -10.65 -2.82 -9.49
CA ARG A 14 -9.31 -2.36 -9.10
C ARG A 14 -8.29 -2.93 -10.06
N THR A 15 -7.30 -2.12 -10.42
CA THR A 15 -6.19 -2.57 -11.26
C THR A 15 -5.30 -3.54 -10.49
N VAL A 16 -4.58 -4.42 -11.20
CA VAL A 16 -3.67 -5.40 -10.55
C VAL A 16 -2.61 -4.65 -9.75
N ARG A 17 -2.12 -3.53 -10.29
CA ARG A 17 -1.19 -2.63 -9.62
C ARG A 17 -1.73 -2.08 -8.30
N GLU A 18 -2.99 -1.66 -8.27
CA GLU A 18 -3.64 -1.15 -7.04
C GLU A 18 -3.77 -2.25 -5.98
N SER A 19 -4.16 -3.46 -6.37
CA SER A 19 -4.29 -4.58 -5.44
C SER A 19 -2.93 -4.96 -4.84
N LEU A 20 -1.90 -5.15 -5.68
CA LEU A 20 -0.55 -5.48 -5.22
C LEU A 20 0.04 -4.38 -4.32
N GLY A 21 -0.06 -3.11 -4.75
CA GLY A 21 0.44 -1.99 -3.95
C GLY A 21 -0.28 -1.85 -2.60
N SER A 22 -1.58 -2.17 -2.53
CA SER A 22 -2.32 -2.15 -1.27
C SER A 22 -1.87 -3.24 -0.30
N ILE A 23 -1.51 -4.42 -0.80
CA ILE A 23 -1.00 -5.51 0.03
C ILE A 23 0.37 -5.11 0.62
N VAL A 24 1.27 -4.56 -0.21
CA VAL A 24 2.59 -4.11 0.23
C VAL A 24 2.47 -3.03 1.32
N LEU A 25 1.71 -1.95 1.08
CA LEU A 25 1.50 -0.89 2.07
C LEU A 25 0.82 -1.40 3.35
N GLY A 26 -0.09 -2.36 3.23
CA GLY A 26 -0.74 -3.00 4.36
C GLY A 26 0.26 -3.70 5.27
N PHE A 27 1.08 -4.60 4.73
CA PHE A 27 2.14 -5.27 5.50
C PHE A 27 3.17 -4.28 6.04
N GLU A 28 3.54 -3.28 5.26
CA GLU A 28 4.49 -2.24 5.65
C GLU A 28 3.99 -1.46 6.88
N SER A 29 2.71 -1.11 6.93
CA SER A 29 2.11 -0.43 8.09
C SER A 29 2.20 -1.25 9.38
N VAL A 30 1.98 -2.56 9.29
CA VAL A 30 2.13 -3.48 10.44
C VAL A 30 3.58 -3.51 10.91
N ILE A 31 4.52 -3.60 9.97
CA ILE A 31 5.95 -3.62 10.28
C ILE A 31 6.42 -2.32 10.91
N VAL A 32 6.02 -1.17 10.37
CA VAL A 32 6.39 0.15 10.92
C VAL A 32 5.80 0.35 12.31
N PHE A 33 4.56 -0.12 12.54
CA PHE A 33 3.96 -0.12 13.86
C PHE A 33 4.80 -0.93 14.87
N LEU A 34 5.16 -2.17 14.51
CA LEU A 34 6.01 -3.01 15.36
C LEU A 34 7.41 -2.41 15.55
N ALA A 35 8.01 -1.85 14.50
CA ALA A 35 9.31 -1.19 14.56
C ALA A 35 9.28 0.02 15.52
N THR A 36 8.17 0.75 15.54
CA THR A 36 7.96 1.86 16.49
C THR A 36 7.95 1.35 17.93
N LEU A 37 7.26 0.24 18.21
CA LEU A 37 7.25 -0.38 19.54
C LEU A 37 8.64 -0.89 19.95
N VAL A 38 9.39 -1.47 19.00
CA VAL A 38 10.79 -1.89 19.23
C VAL A 38 11.67 -0.69 19.53
N ALA A 39 11.57 0.40 18.76
CA ALA A 39 12.31 1.64 18.99
C ALA A 39 11.99 2.24 20.37
N PHE A 40 10.73 2.24 20.78
CA PHE A 40 10.30 2.67 22.10
C PHE A 40 10.88 1.77 23.21
N GLY A 41 10.84 0.44 23.03
CA GLY A 41 11.40 -0.53 23.98
C GLY A 41 12.92 -0.40 24.14
N LEU A 42 13.62 -0.10 23.04
CA LEU A 42 15.06 0.15 23.00
C LEU A 42 15.46 1.54 23.52
N LYS A 43 14.49 2.41 23.82
CA LYS A 43 14.72 3.81 24.28
C LYS A 43 15.69 4.59 23.38
N VAL A 44 15.56 4.44 22.08
CA VAL A 44 16.49 5.06 21.09
C VAL A 44 16.43 6.59 21.08
N ALA A 45 15.33 7.18 21.53
CA ALA A 45 15.12 8.61 21.65
C ALA A 45 14.03 8.91 22.69
N ASP A 46 13.62 10.18 22.80
CA ASP A 46 12.48 10.57 23.64
C ASP A 46 11.23 9.74 23.28
N PRO A 47 10.56 9.12 24.26
CA PRO A 47 9.46 8.20 24.00
C PRO A 47 8.28 8.85 23.27
N VAL A 48 8.01 10.14 23.52
CA VAL A 48 6.95 10.89 22.85
C VAL A 48 7.31 11.08 21.38
N ILE A 49 8.56 11.43 21.09
CA ILE A 49 9.04 11.60 19.71
C ILE A 49 8.93 10.29 18.93
N VAL A 50 9.34 9.17 19.52
CA VAL A 50 9.29 7.85 18.86
C VAL A 50 7.85 7.44 18.56
N LEU A 51 6.96 7.53 19.56
CA LEU A 51 5.56 7.11 19.40
C LEU A 51 4.79 8.02 18.44
N VAL A 52 4.96 9.34 18.54
CA VAL A 52 4.31 10.30 17.63
C VAL A 52 4.86 10.16 16.22
N GLY A 53 6.18 10.05 16.05
CA GLY A 53 6.82 9.86 14.75
C GLY A 53 6.34 8.58 14.07
N GLY A 54 6.36 7.45 14.80
CA GLY A 54 5.87 6.18 14.28
C GLY A 54 4.37 6.21 13.94
N ALA A 55 3.54 6.81 14.79
CA ALA A 55 2.11 6.97 14.53
C ALA A 55 1.84 7.81 13.26
N VAL A 56 2.60 8.89 13.05
CA VAL A 56 2.50 9.73 11.83
C VAL A 56 2.85 8.91 10.58
N VAL A 57 3.91 8.11 10.62
CA VAL A 57 4.29 7.26 9.46
C VAL A 57 3.22 6.20 9.19
N CYS A 58 2.69 5.54 10.23
CA CYS A 58 1.58 4.59 10.09
C CYS A 58 0.34 5.24 9.46
N LEU A 59 -0.06 6.42 9.94
CA LEU A 59 -1.19 7.17 9.38
C LEU A 59 -0.93 7.58 7.93
N ALA A 60 0.30 7.96 7.58
CA ALA A 60 0.66 8.30 6.22
C ALA A 60 0.60 7.08 5.28
N LEU A 61 0.99 5.89 5.73
CA LEU A 61 0.83 4.63 4.99
C LEU A 61 -0.66 4.33 4.75
N VAL A 62 -1.49 4.46 5.77
CA VAL A 62 -2.95 4.25 5.67
C VAL A 62 -3.62 5.29 4.77
N ALA A 63 -3.21 6.56 4.85
CA ALA A 63 -3.71 7.59 3.93
C ALA A 63 -3.31 7.27 2.47
N THR A 64 -2.09 6.76 2.26
CA THR A 64 -1.59 6.38 0.93
C THR A 64 -2.35 5.19 0.35
N LEU A 65 -2.81 4.24 1.18
CA LEU A 65 -3.72 3.16 0.76
C LEU A 65 -4.99 3.71 0.08
N GLY A 66 -5.58 4.78 0.63
CA GLY A 66 -6.75 5.44 0.03
C GLY A 66 -6.43 6.22 -1.26
N LEU A 67 -5.22 6.78 -1.36
CA LEU A 67 -4.77 7.57 -2.50
C LEU A 67 -4.17 6.76 -3.65
N LEU A 68 -4.02 5.44 -3.49
CA LEU A 68 -3.39 4.56 -4.48
C LEU A 68 -4.13 4.52 -5.83
N SER A 69 -5.42 4.87 -5.82
CA SER A 69 -6.27 5.03 -7.01
C SER A 69 -5.93 6.27 -7.86
N ARG A 70 -4.99 7.11 -7.42
CA ARG A 70 -4.50 8.29 -8.13
C ARG A 70 -3.01 8.16 -8.48
N PRO A 71 -2.53 8.81 -9.57
CA PRO A 71 -1.11 8.83 -9.92
C PRO A 71 -0.22 9.43 -8.81
N LEU A 72 -0.81 10.23 -7.91
CA LEU A 72 -0.14 10.75 -6.71
C LEU A 72 0.23 9.65 -5.71
N GLY A 73 -0.53 8.57 -5.61
CA GLY A 73 -0.24 7.45 -4.70
C GLY A 73 1.11 6.80 -5.00
N PHE A 74 1.55 6.79 -6.26
CA PHE A 74 2.86 6.26 -6.64
C PHE A 74 4.01 7.12 -6.10
N ARG A 75 3.88 8.45 -6.18
CA ARG A 75 4.89 9.39 -5.67
C ARG A 75 4.96 9.34 -4.13
N LEU A 76 3.80 9.25 -3.49
CA LEU A 76 3.69 9.12 -2.03
C LEU A 76 4.29 7.80 -1.52
N GLY A 77 4.03 6.68 -2.20
CA GLY A 77 4.63 5.39 -1.84
C GLY A 77 6.15 5.44 -1.89
N TRP A 78 6.74 6.01 -2.93
CA TRP A 78 8.19 6.22 -2.99
C TRP A 78 8.72 7.11 -1.86
N ALA A 79 8.04 8.20 -1.54
CA ALA A 79 8.42 9.05 -0.41
C ALA A 79 8.41 8.27 0.91
N LEU A 80 7.37 7.46 1.14
CA LEU A 80 7.26 6.62 2.35
C LEU A 80 8.35 5.55 2.43
N GLN A 81 8.69 4.93 1.30
CA GLN A 81 9.79 3.98 1.24
C GLN A 81 11.12 4.60 1.70
N PHE A 82 11.43 5.82 1.24
CA PHE A 82 12.63 6.53 1.73
C PHE A 82 12.57 6.86 3.22
N VAL A 83 11.41 7.27 3.74
CA VAL A 83 11.22 7.52 5.17
C VAL A 83 11.47 6.26 6.00
N ILE A 84 10.98 5.11 5.52
CA ILE A 84 11.15 3.83 6.21
C ILE A 84 12.60 3.37 6.19
N VAL A 85 13.28 3.47 5.04
CA VAL A 85 14.71 3.17 4.98
C VAL A 85 15.51 4.12 5.90
N ALA A 86 15.15 5.40 5.96
CA ALA A 86 15.79 6.36 6.86
C ALA A 86 15.56 6.04 8.34
N SER A 87 14.42 5.42 8.70
CA SER A 87 14.17 4.93 10.07
C SER A 87 15.19 3.85 10.51
N GLY A 88 15.91 3.25 9.56
CA GLY A 88 17.09 2.41 9.81
C GLY A 88 18.17 3.08 10.66
N LEU A 89 18.27 4.41 10.67
CA LEU A 89 19.19 5.14 11.53
C LEU A 89 18.90 4.91 13.02
N LEU A 90 17.63 4.72 13.38
CA LEU A 90 17.21 4.45 14.76
C LEU A 90 17.25 2.95 15.06
N VAL A 91 16.83 2.14 14.10
CA VAL A 91 16.72 0.68 14.24
C VAL A 91 17.41 0.04 13.03
N PRO A 92 18.70 -0.33 13.12
CA PRO A 92 19.51 -0.74 11.96
C PRO A 92 18.91 -1.88 11.11
N ILE A 93 18.18 -2.81 11.72
CA ILE A 93 17.51 -3.90 11.00
C ILE A 93 16.43 -3.39 10.02
N MET A 94 15.90 -2.18 10.23
CA MET A 94 14.96 -1.54 9.28
C MET A 94 15.60 -1.19 7.95
N TYR A 95 16.93 -1.11 7.84
CA TYR A 95 17.56 -0.98 6.52
C TYR A 95 17.30 -2.20 5.65
N VAL A 96 17.42 -3.40 6.21
CA VAL A 96 17.18 -4.65 5.49
C VAL A 96 15.71 -4.78 5.12
N ILE A 97 14.83 -4.51 6.08
CA ILE A 97 13.38 -4.61 5.90
C ILE A 97 12.88 -3.54 4.92
N GLY A 98 13.28 -2.28 5.10
CA GLY A 98 12.95 -1.19 4.19
C GLY A 98 13.47 -1.44 2.77
N ALA A 99 14.71 -1.93 2.61
CA ALA A 99 15.22 -2.28 1.28
C ALA A 99 14.41 -3.40 0.61
N ALA A 100 14.00 -4.43 1.38
CA ALA A 100 13.15 -5.50 0.86
C ALA A 100 11.77 -4.96 0.41
N PHE A 101 11.18 -4.04 1.17
CA PHE A 101 9.91 -3.40 0.81
C PHE A 101 10.05 -2.45 -0.39
N VAL A 102 11.13 -1.67 -0.49
CA VAL A 102 11.45 -0.87 -1.69
C VAL A 102 11.51 -1.77 -2.92
N ALA A 103 12.22 -2.89 -2.82
CA ALA A 103 12.37 -3.86 -3.91
C ALA A 103 11.03 -4.50 -4.30
N LEU A 104 10.23 -4.90 -3.31
CA LEU A 104 8.90 -5.45 -3.53
C LEU A 104 7.96 -4.41 -4.16
N TRP A 105 7.97 -3.17 -3.66
CA TRP A 105 7.19 -2.06 -4.20
C TRP A 105 7.55 -1.80 -5.66
N THR A 106 8.83 -1.68 -5.99
CA THR A 106 9.28 -1.49 -7.38
C THR A 106 8.86 -2.65 -8.26
N TYR A 107 9.03 -3.90 -7.81
CA TYR A 107 8.58 -5.08 -8.53
C TYR A 107 7.06 -5.08 -8.78
N CYS A 108 6.24 -4.84 -7.75
CA CYS A 108 4.79 -4.77 -7.86
C CYS A 108 4.33 -3.67 -8.84
N MET A 109 5.02 -2.53 -8.86
CA MET A 109 4.69 -1.42 -9.75
C MET A 109 5.04 -1.76 -11.21
N VAL A 110 6.21 -2.37 -11.46
CA VAL A 110 6.60 -2.79 -12.81
C VAL A 110 5.69 -3.93 -13.30
N THR A 111 5.52 -4.98 -12.51
CA THR A 111 4.67 -6.14 -12.85
C THR A 111 3.20 -5.74 -13.02
N GLY A 112 2.67 -4.91 -12.11
CA GLY A 112 1.31 -4.38 -12.22
C GLY A 112 1.08 -3.61 -13.51
N THR A 113 2.01 -2.74 -13.92
CA THR A 113 1.88 -2.02 -15.21
C THR A 113 1.92 -2.93 -16.43
N ARG A 114 2.71 -4.02 -16.39
CA ARG A 114 2.77 -5.00 -17.48
C ARG A 114 1.47 -5.80 -17.57
N LEU A 115 0.94 -6.27 -16.44
CA LEU A 115 -0.32 -7.02 -16.37
C LEU A 115 -1.52 -6.15 -16.75
N ASP A 116 -1.60 -4.92 -16.23
CA ASP A 116 -2.66 -3.97 -16.60
C ASP A 116 -2.61 -3.56 -18.08
N ALA A 117 -1.42 -3.56 -18.70
CA ALA A 117 -1.26 -3.30 -20.13
C ALA A 117 -1.68 -4.52 -20.98
N GLN A 118 -1.41 -5.74 -20.52
CA GLN A 118 -1.85 -6.97 -21.17
C GLN A 118 -3.38 -7.11 -21.12
N ALA A 119 -3.99 -6.93 -19.95
CA ALA A 119 -5.45 -6.97 -19.77
C ALA A 119 -6.18 -5.94 -20.68
N ARG A 120 -5.61 -4.74 -20.82
CA ARG A 120 -6.14 -3.70 -21.73
C ARG A 120 -6.05 -4.08 -23.21
N ARG A 121 -5.01 -4.83 -23.61
CA ARG A 121 -4.82 -5.28 -25.00
C ARG A 121 -5.68 -6.50 -25.34
N ALA A 122 -5.93 -7.37 -24.37
CA ALA A 122 -6.74 -8.57 -24.54
C ALA A 122 -8.24 -8.27 -24.69
N GLY A 123 -8.70 -7.09 -24.26
CA GLY A 123 -10.10 -6.69 -24.40
C GLY A 123 -11.08 -7.60 -23.65
N GLU A 124 -10.61 -8.31 -22.63
CA GLU A 124 -11.37 -9.36 -21.94
C GLU A 124 -12.74 -8.85 -21.46
N PRO A 125 -13.84 -9.36 -22.04
CA PRO A 125 -15.13 -9.31 -21.38
C PRO A 125 -14.98 -10.10 -20.08
N THR A 126 -15.17 -9.43 -18.95
CA THR A 126 -15.33 -10.15 -17.68
C THR A 126 -16.63 -10.95 -17.81
N ASP A 127 -16.50 -12.24 -18.12
CA ASP A 127 -17.65 -13.14 -18.12
C ASP A 127 -18.28 -13.07 -16.72
N PRO A 128 -19.57 -12.67 -16.60
CA PRO A 128 -20.27 -12.79 -15.34
C PRO A 128 -20.18 -14.26 -14.94
N ILE A 129 -19.75 -14.53 -13.72
CA ILE A 129 -19.65 -15.89 -13.17
C ILE A 129 -20.92 -16.68 -13.55
N GLU A 130 -20.77 -17.54 -14.55
CA GLU A 130 -21.63 -18.68 -14.84
C GLU A 130 -21.57 -19.55 -13.58
N GLY A 131 -22.55 -19.32 -12.70
CA GLY A 131 -22.68 -19.95 -11.40
C GLY A 131 -24.08 -19.77 -10.82
N GLU A 132 -25.08 -19.62 -11.68
CA GLU A 132 -26.44 -20.05 -11.39
C GLU A 132 -26.51 -21.56 -11.68
N ARG A 133 -26.34 -22.39 -10.63
CA ARG A 133 -27.01 -23.70 -10.48
C ARG A 133 -27.18 -24.00 -9.00
#